data_AF-A0A2V9VZG1-F1
#
_entry.id   AF-A0A2V9VZG1-F1
#
_cell.length_a   1.000
_cell.length_b   1.000
_cell.length_c   1.000
_cell.angle_alpha   90.00
_cell.angle_beta   90.00
_cell.angle_gamma   90.00
#
_symmetry.space_group_name_H-M   'P 1'
#
loop_
_entity.id
_entity.type
_entity.pdbx_description
1 polymer ?
#
loop_
_entity_poly.entity_id
_entity_poly.type
_entity_poly.pdbx_seq_one_letter_code
_entity_poly.pdbx_strand_id
1 'polypeptide(L)'
;MNEFAGNQLPIEIIYLVASALFILSLKWMSSPTSARHGVWAGELGMLLAIAGTLLHHGIVDYKWIAIALVLGTIIGVPLGRVQMTAVPQRTALSHAFGALCVTLVGTAEFYLRTPEISRFMMAVLSMEVILGSLTFTGSLMAAGKLQEILPQRPLTYKGQNFVNFLLLVIAVALAVYLVLHPEARQLYPFMLVIALAFGVLLVIPIGGADMPTVISLLNAYAGLSAAAMGFVLNNKLLIVAGALDGSSGLILSV
;
A
#
# COMPACT_ATOMS: atom_id res chain seq x y z
N MET A 1 9.77 -27.77 -23.09
CA MET A 1 8.57 -27.04 -22.60
C MET A 1 7.94 -27.64 -21.34
N ASN A 2 8.36 -28.85 -20.86
CA ASN A 2 7.81 -29.46 -19.64
C ASN A 2 8.68 -29.35 -18.37
N GLU A 3 9.90 -28.78 -18.43
CA GLU A 3 10.74 -28.56 -17.23
C GLU A 3 10.44 -27.24 -16.50
N PHE A 4 9.71 -26.31 -17.12
CA PHE A 4 9.43 -24.99 -16.53
C PHE A 4 8.25 -24.98 -15.55
N ALA A 5 7.34 -25.96 -15.62
CA ALA A 5 6.20 -26.04 -14.71
C ALA A 5 6.59 -26.55 -13.30
N GLY A 6 7.67 -27.36 -13.20
CA GLY A 6 8.11 -27.96 -11.94
C GLY A 6 8.66 -26.97 -10.91
N ASN A 7 9.24 -25.84 -11.35
CA ASN A 7 9.85 -24.85 -10.45
C ASN A 7 8.90 -23.74 -9.98
N GLN A 8 7.73 -23.58 -10.62
CA GLN A 8 6.73 -22.59 -10.20
C GLN A 8 5.75 -23.15 -9.17
N LEU A 9 5.46 -24.45 -9.24
CA LEU A 9 4.54 -25.13 -8.33
C LEU A 9 4.94 -24.99 -6.84
N PRO A 10 6.23 -25.11 -6.46
CA PRO A 10 6.65 -24.85 -5.08
C PRO A 10 6.37 -23.40 -4.64
N ILE A 11 6.60 -22.42 -5.51
CA ILE A 11 6.36 -20.99 -5.22
C ILE A 11 4.86 -20.74 -5.03
N GLU A 12 4.02 -21.29 -5.91
CA GLU A 12 2.57 -21.16 -5.80
C GLU A 12 2.03 -21.81 -4.52
N ILE A 13 2.56 -22.97 -4.13
CA ILE A 13 2.20 -23.62 -2.86
C ILE A 13 2.63 -22.75 -1.68
N ILE A 14 3.83 -22.20 -1.69
CA ILE A 14 4.32 -21.29 -0.63
C ILE A 14 3.40 -20.06 -0.52
N TYR A 15 3.02 -19.47 -1.66
CA TYR A 15 2.08 -18.33 -1.69
C TYR A 15 0.68 -18.71 -1.20
N LEU A 16 0.20 -19.91 -1.51
CA LEU A 16 -1.08 -20.40 -1.02
C LEU A 16 -1.06 -20.57 0.51
N VAL A 17 0.00 -21.18 1.04
CA VAL A 17 0.20 -21.36 2.49
C VAL A 17 0.34 -20.00 3.18
N ALA A 18 1.13 -19.07 2.63
CA ALA A 18 1.25 -17.71 3.17
C ALA A 18 -0.10 -16.98 3.18
N SER A 19 -0.90 -17.11 2.11
CA SER A 19 -2.24 -16.53 2.03
C SER A 19 -3.17 -17.10 3.11
N ALA A 20 -3.14 -18.41 3.31
CA ALA A 20 -3.93 -19.07 4.37
C ALA A 20 -3.51 -18.59 5.77
N LEU A 21 -2.20 -18.41 6.00
CA LEU A 21 -1.69 -17.88 7.27
C LEU A 21 -2.12 -16.43 7.51
N PHE A 22 -2.17 -15.57 6.49
CA PHE A 22 -2.72 -14.21 6.63
C PHE A 22 -4.21 -14.21 6.98
N ILE A 23 -5.00 -15.11 6.39
CA ILE A 23 -6.42 -15.28 6.75
C ILE A 23 -6.55 -15.73 8.22
N LEU A 24 -5.76 -16.72 8.64
CA LEU A 24 -5.75 -17.21 10.02
C LEU A 24 -5.27 -16.15 11.01
N SER A 25 -4.28 -15.32 10.62
CA SER A 25 -3.78 -14.19 11.39
C SER A 25 -4.92 -13.25 11.78
N LEU A 26 -5.69 -12.76 10.79
CA LEU A 26 -6.81 -11.86 11.05
C LEU A 26 -7.93 -12.52 11.86
N LYS A 27 -8.23 -13.79 11.57
CA LYS A 27 -9.25 -14.55 12.32
C LYS A 27 -8.88 -14.66 13.80
N TRP A 28 -7.63 -15.01 14.12
CA TRP A 28 -7.18 -15.16 15.50
C TRP A 28 -6.96 -13.83 16.22
N MET A 29 -6.65 -12.75 15.50
CA MET A 29 -6.60 -11.39 16.08
C MET A 29 -7.97 -10.86 16.50
N SER A 30 -9.06 -11.48 16.04
CA SER A 30 -10.43 -11.09 16.40
C SER A 30 -10.85 -11.53 17.82
N SER A 31 -10.06 -12.37 18.51
CA SER A 31 -10.30 -12.73 19.91
C SER A 31 -9.06 -12.46 20.79
N PRO A 32 -9.21 -11.88 22.00
CA PRO A 32 -8.08 -11.65 22.91
C PRO A 32 -7.33 -12.93 23.28
N THR A 33 -8.03 -14.06 23.38
CA THR A 33 -7.44 -15.36 23.77
C THR A 33 -6.55 -15.96 22.66
N SER A 34 -6.86 -15.69 21.39
CA SER A 34 -6.10 -16.21 20.25
C SER A 34 -5.20 -15.18 19.58
N ALA A 35 -5.25 -13.91 19.98
CA ALA A 35 -4.51 -12.81 19.37
C ALA A 35 -3.00 -13.08 19.19
N ARG A 36 -2.35 -13.72 20.18
CA ARG A 36 -0.92 -14.09 20.06
C ARG A 36 -0.67 -15.08 18.92
N HIS A 37 -1.52 -16.09 18.77
CA HIS A 37 -1.43 -17.05 17.65
C HIS A 37 -1.63 -16.35 16.31
N GLY A 38 -2.50 -15.33 16.27
CA GLY A 38 -2.67 -14.48 15.10
C GLY A 38 -1.37 -13.83 14.66
N VAL A 39 -0.66 -13.18 15.59
CA VAL A 39 0.64 -12.54 15.30
C VAL A 39 1.67 -13.54 14.75
N TRP A 40 1.81 -14.71 15.39
CA TRP A 40 2.72 -15.77 14.91
C TRP A 40 2.38 -16.25 13.49
N ALA A 41 1.09 -16.40 13.18
CA ALA A 41 0.65 -16.80 11.85
C ALA A 41 1.00 -15.72 10.81
N GLY A 42 0.80 -14.44 11.14
CA GLY A 42 1.16 -13.31 10.28
C GLY A 42 2.67 -13.24 10.03
N GLU A 43 3.49 -13.38 11.07
CA GLU A 43 4.96 -13.38 10.94
C GLU A 43 5.46 -14.54 10.07
N LEU A 44 4.94 -15.75 10.28
CA LEU A 44 5.29 -16.92 9.48
C LEU A 44 4.80 -16.77 8.03
N GLY A 45 3.60 -16.22 7.83
CA GLY A 45 3.06 -15.91 6.51
C GLY A 45 3.94 -14.94 5.74
N MET A 46 4.41 -13.87 6.38
CA MET A 46 5.33 -12.90 5.78
C MET A 46 6.70 -13.51 5.47
N LEU A 47 7.25 -14.35 6.36
CA LEU A 47 8.50 -15.07 6.12
C LEU A 47 8.38 -15.96 4.86
N LEU A 48 7.30 -16.74 4.76
CA LEU A 48 7.03 -17.59 3.60
C LEU A 48 6.84 -16.78 2.31
N ALA A 49 6.14 -15.63 2.39
CA ALA A 49 5.96 -14.72 1.26
C ALA A 49 7.32 -14.25 0.68
N ILE A 50 8.21 -13.78 1.56
CA ILE A 50 9.55 -13.31 1.18
C ILE A 50 10.37 -14.48 0.63
N ALA A 51 10.40 -15.62 1.31
CA ALA A 51 11.14 -16.80 0.88
C ALA A 51 10.66 -17.30 -0.50
N GLY A 52 9.35 -17.41 -0.71
CA GLY A 52 8.77 -17.78 -2.00
C GLY A 52 9.14 -16.81 -3.13
N THR A 53 9.14 -15.50 -2.83
CA THR A 53 9.55 -14.48 -3.80
C THR A 53 11.03 -14.60 -4.17
N LEU A 54 11.90 -14.88 -3.20
CA LEU A 54 13.35 -15.03 -3.43
C LEU A 54 13.73 -16.26 -4.28
N LEU A 55 12.85 -17.27 -4.34
CA LEU A 55 12.99 -18.44 -5.21
C LEU A 55 12.57 -18.17 -6.66
N HIS A 56 12.04 -16.97 -6.96
CA HIS A 56 11.64 -16.61 -8.31
C HIS A 56 12.88 -16.44 -9.20
N HIS A 57 12.92 -17.16 -10.32
CA HIS A 57 14.10 -17.28 -11.17
C HIS A 57 14.38 -16.03 -12.01
N GLY A 58 13.52 -15.01 -11.94
CA GLY A 58 13.70 -13.71 -12.60
C GLY A 58 14.53 -12.69 -11.79
N ILE A 59 15.07 -13.06 -10.63
CA ILE A 59 15.87 -12.16 -9.80
C ILE A 59 17.28 -12.03 -10.39
N VAL A 60 17.61 -10.83 -10.85
CA VAL A 60 18.89 -10.53 -11.50
C VAL A 60 20.00 -10.24 -10.49
N ASP A 61 19.71 -9.51 -9.40
CA ASP A 61 20.73 -9.10 -8.44
C ASP A 61 20.23 -9.16 -6.97
N TYR A 62 20.57 -10.25 -6.29
CA TYR A 62 20.25 -10.46 -4.88
C TYR A 62 20.93 -9.45 -3.95
N LYS A 63 22.01 -8.79 -4.39
CA LYS A 63 22.75 -7.82 -3.58
C LYS A 63 21.89 -6.61 -3.24
N TRP A 64 21.17 -6.06 -4.22
CA TRP A 64 20.30 -4.90 -4.00
C TRP A 64 19.12 -5.23 -3.08
N ILE A 65 18.55 -6.43 -3.22
CA ILE A 65 17.48 -6.94 -2.35
C ILE A 65 17.99 -7.06 -0.91
N ALA A 66 19.18 -7.66 -0.72
CA ALA A 66 19.78 -7.82 0.61
C ALA A 66 20.10 -6.46 1.26
N ILE A 67 20.67 -5.51 0.52
CA ILE A 67 20.95 -4.16 1.02
C ILE A 67 19.66 -3.47 1.46
N ALA A 68 18.61 -3.50 0.63
CA ALA A 68 17.33 -2.90 0.96
C ALA A 68 16.68 -3.55 2.20
N LEU A 69 16.74 -4.88 2.30
CA LEU A 69 16.23 -5.63 3.45
C LEU A 69 16.96 -5.25 4.75
N VAL A 70 18.29 -5.16 4.71
CA VAL A 70 19.11 -4.79 5.88
C VAL A 70 18.82 -3.35 6.30
N LEU A 71 18.82 -2.40 5.36
CA LEU A 71 18.52 -1.00 5.66
C LEU A 71 17.10 -0.83 6.21
N GLY A 72 16.12 -1.48 5.57
CA GLY A 72 14.73 -1.49 6.03
C GLY A 72 14.59 -2.08 7.44
N THR A 73 15.33 -3.13 7.77
CA THR A 73 15.32 -3.75 9.10
C THR A 73 15.96 -2.84 10.16
N ILE A 74 17.09 -2.19 9.83
CA ILE A 74 17.79 -1.25 10.73
C ILE A 74 16.89 -0.08 11.13
N ILE A 75 16.07 0.42 10.20
CA ILE A 75 15.13 1.52 10.45
C ILE A 75 13.83 0.99 11.09
N GLY A 76 13.31 -0.12 10.60
CA GLY A 76 12.00 -0.67 10.97
C GLY A 76 11.93 -1.22 12.40
N VAL A 77 12.98 -1.90 12.87
CA VAL A 77 12.99 -2.49 14.22
C VAL A 77 12.93 -1.42 15.32
N PRO A 78 13.75 -0.35 15.31
CA PRO A 78 13.61 0.76 16.24
C PRO A 78 12.25 1.46 16.15
N LEU A 79 11.73 1.66 14.94
CA LEU A 79 10.40 2.28 14.74
C LEU A 79 9.28 1.43 15.35
N GLY A 80 9.47 0.11 15.48
CA GLY A 80 8.56 -0.79 16.17
C GLY A 80 8.61 -0.73 17.70
N ARG A 81 9.64 -0.13 18.29
CA ARG A 81 9.88 -0.10 19.75
C ARG A 81 9.51 1.27 20.36
N VAL A 82 8.28 1.71 20.11
CA VAL A 82 7.75 2.97 20.66
C VAL A 82 6.90 2.74 21.91
N GLN A 83 6.66 3.79 22.68
CA GLN A 83 5.75 3.77 23.82
C GLN A 83 4.31 3.43 23.35
N MET A 84 3.52 2.77 24.21
CA MET A 84 2.14 2.38 23.89
C MET A 84 1.24 3.59 23.53
N THR A 85 1.55 4.76 24.07
CA THR A 85 0.88 6.03 23.74
C THR A 85 1.13 6.51 22.32
N ALA A 86 2.26 6.13 21.73
CA ALA A 86 2.69 6.53 20.38
C ALA A 86 2.35 5.48 19.31
N VAL A 87 1.63 4.41 19.66
CA VAL A 87 1.24 3.36 18.71
C VAL A 87 0.43 3.92 17.52
N PRO A 88 -0.55 4.84 17.70
CA PRO A 88 -1.32 5.36 16.57
C PRO A 88 -0.47 6.05 15.50
N GLN A 89 0.44 6.97 15.87
CA GLN A 89 1.29 7.63 14.87
C GLN A 89 2.28 6.66 14.20
N ARG A 90 2.74 5.64 14.92
CA ARG A 90 3.63 4.61 14.39
C ARG A 90 2.91 3.72 13.38
N THR A 91 1.65 3.40 13.62
CA THR A 91 0.79 2.68 12.67
C THR A 91 0.61 3.52 11.39
N ALA A 92 0.30 4.81 11.52
CA ALA A 92 0.20 5.72 10.37
C ALA A 92 1.50 5.76 9.54
N LEU A 93 2.67 5.88 10.19
CA LEU A 93 3.96 5.83 9.48
C LEU A 93 4.20 4.49 8.76
N SER A 94 3.79 3.38 9.37
CA SER A 94 3.93 2.05 8.77
C SER A 94 3.08 1.92 7.50
N HIS A 95 1.85 2.42 7.52
CA HIS A 95 0.99 2.49 6.33
C HIS A 95 1.57 3.41 5.25
N ALA A 96 2.17 4.54 5.65
CA ALA A 96 2.83 5.45 4.72
C ALA A 96 3.94 4.74 3.94
N PHE A 97 4.82 3.99 4.61
CA PHE A 97 5.89 3.26 3.94
C PHE A 97 5.37 2.12 3.05
N GLY A 98 4.32 1.41 3.48
CA GLY A 98 3.67 0.40 2.64
C GLY A 98 3.08 0.99 1.36
N ALA A 99 2.34 2.09 1.47
CA ALA A 99 1.74 2.79 0.34
C ALA A 99 2.79 3.40 -0.60
N LEU A 100 3.88 3.94 -0.05
CA LEU A 100 5.03 4.40 -0.84
C LEU A 100 5.68 3.25 -1.62
N CYS A 101 5.88 2.09 -0.97
CA CYS A 101 6.43 0.90 -1.63
C CYS A 101 5.59 0.50 -2.83
N VAL A 102 4.27 0.36 -2.66
CA VAL A 102 3.34 0.00 -3.74
C VAL A 102 3.38 1.05 -4.86
N THR A 103 3.33 2.34 -4.52
CA THR A 103 3.42 3.45 -5.50
C THR A 103 4.72 3.43 -6.30
N LEU A 104 5.86 3.15 -5.66
CA LEU A 104 7.16 3.07 -6.31
C LEU A 104 7.24 1.86 -7.25
N VAL A 105 6.70 0.72 -6.84
CA VAL A 105 6.62 -0.49 -7.69
C VAL A 105 5.67 -0.24 -8.86
N GLY A 106 4.51 0.37 -8.64
CA GLY A 106 3.57 0.80 -9.70
C GLY A 106 4.21 1.76 -10.70
N THR A 107 5.00 2.72 -10.20
CA THR A 107 5.80 3.63 -11.04
C THR A 107 6.81 2.87 -11.89
N ALA A 108 7.54 1.94 -11.30
CA ALA A 108 8.50 1.11 -12.03
C ALA A 108 7.80 0.28 -13.12
N GLU A 109 6.70 -0.39 -12.79
CA GLU A 109 5.93 -1.21 -13.74
C GLU A 109 5.34 -0.38 -14.88
N PHE A 110 4.89 0.85 -14.61
CA PHE A 110 4.44 1.76 -15.64
C PHE A 110 5.55 2.05 -16.66
N TYR A 111 6.74 2.41 -16.20
CA TYR A 111 7.86 2.76 -17.10
C TYR A 111 8.49 1.54 -17.78
N LEU A 112 8.43 0.37 -17.16
CA LEU A 112 8.95 -0.87 -17.73
C LEU A 112 8.05 -1.43 -18.84
N ARG A 113 6.72 -1.29 -18.71
CA ARG A 113 5.76 -1.91 -19.64
C ARG A 113 5.15 -0.93 -20.64
N THR A 114 5.24 0.38 -20.44
CA THR A 114 4.73 1.39 -21.39
C THR A 114 5.54 1.36 -22.70
N PRO A 115 4.91 1.41 -23.89
CA PRO A 115 3.47 1.60 -24.15
C PRO A 115 2.64 0.30 -24.23
N GLU A 116 3.25 -0.87 -24.04
CA GLU A 116 2.63 -2.20 -24.20
C GLU A 116 1.79 -2.65 -23.00
N ILE A 117 1.12 -1.71 -22.32
CA ILE A 117 0.23 -2.00 -21.18
C ILE A 117 -1.20 -2.16 -21.71
N SER A 118 -1.85 -3.28 -21.37
CA SER A 118 -3.27 -3.45 -21.71
C SER A 118 -4.13 -2.40 -21.01
N ARG A 119 -5.24 -2.00 -21.63
CA ARG A 119 -6.15 -0.97 -21.06
C ARG A 119 -6.60 -1.31 -19.64
N PHE A 120 -6.88 -2.59 -19.39
CA PHE A 120 -7.24 -3.07 -18.06
C PHE A 120 -6.09 -2.91 -17.06
N MET A 121 -4.87 -3.35 -17.40
CA MET A 121 -3.71 -3.20 -16.51
C MET A 121 -3.37 -1.73 -16.26
N MET A 122 -3.48 -0.87 -17.27
CA MET A 122 -3.26 0.57 -17.12
C MET A 122 -4.27 1.19 -16.15
N ALA A 123 -5.54 0.76 -16.20
CA ALA A 123 -6.58 1.23 -15.28
C ALA A 123 -6.29 0.79 -13.84
N VAL A 124 -5.94 -0.47 -13.65
CA VAL A 124 -5.60 -1.04 -12.33
C VAL A 124 -4.35 -0.36 -11.76
N LEU A 125 -3.30 -0.18 -12.57
CA LEU A 125 -2.06 0.51 -12.18
C LEU A 125 -2.35 1.97 -11.82
N SER A 126 -3.13 2.68 -12.63
CA SER A 126 -3.45 4.08 -12.33
C SER A 126 -4.25 4.22 -11.03
N MET A 127 -5.19 3.31 -10.78
CA MET A 127 -5.94 3.26 -9.51
C MET A 127 -5.02 2.96 -8.33
N GLU A 128 -4.13 1.97 -8.47
CA GLU A 128 -3.13 1.61 -7.47
C GLU A 128 -2.24 2.80 -7.10
N VAL A 129 -1.68 3.49 -8.09
CA VAL A 129 -0.79 4.64 -7.90
C VAL A 129 -1.52 5.82 -7.26
N ILE A 130 -2.77 6.11 -7.67
CA ILE A 130 -3.57 7.18 -7.07
C ILE A 130 -3.81 6.87 -5.59
N LEU A 131 -4.31 5.67 -5.27
CA LEU A 131 -4.59 5.24 -3.89
C LEU A 131 -3.31 5.17 -3.05
N GLY A 132 -2.22 4.64 -3.59
CA GLY A 132 -0.93 4.53 -2.90
C GLY A 132 -0.36 5.91 -2.58
N SER A 133 -0.35 6.82 -3.56
CA SER A 133 0.21 8.18 -3.40
C SER A 133 -0.56 9.01 -2.39
N LEU A 134 -1.89 9.04 -2.49
CA LEU A 134 -2.70 9.79 -1.53
C LEU A 134 -2.62 9.19 -0.12
N THR A 135 -2.46 7.85 -0.03
CA THR A 135 -2.34 7.17 1.25
C THR A 135 -0.99 7.44 1.90
N PHE A 136 0.09 7.49 1.11
CA PHE A 136 1.41 7.86 1.58
C PHE A 136 1.41 9.25 2.22
N THR A 137 1.00 10.28 1.49
CA THR A 137 1.02 11.66 2.03
C THR A 137 -0.04 11.88 3.09
N GLY A 138 -1.23 11.30 2.96
CA GLY A 138 -2.27 11.35 3.99
C GLY A 138 -1.80 10.73 5.30
N SER A 139 -1.12 9.58 5.25
CA SER A 139 -0.63 8.90 6.45
C SER A 139 0.53 9.66 7.11
N LEU A 140 1.39 10.31 6.33
CA LEU A 140 2.40 11.23 6.87
C LEU A 140 1.77 12.43 7.58
N MET A 141 0.70 13.01 7.03
CA MET A 141 -0.03 14.11 7.67
C MET A 141 -0.70 13.66 8.98
N ALA A 142 -1.31 12.47 8.99
CA ALA A 142 -1.92 11.90 10.18
C ALA A 142 -0.86 11.64 11.28
N ALA A 143 0.27 11.04 10.91
CA ALA A 143 1.39 10.82 11.82
C ALA A 143 1.94 12.15 12.38
N GLY A 144 2.13 13.16 11.53
CA GLY A 144 2.64 14.48 11.95
C GLY A 144 1.70 15.22 12.90
N LYS A 145 0.38 15.09 12.73
CA LYS A 145 -0.62 15.66 13.65
C LYS A 145 -0.64 14.95 15.00
N LEU A 146 -0.55 13.62 15.00
CA LEU A 146 -0.52 12.83 16.24
C LEU A 146 0.81 12.99 17.00
N GLN A 147 1.91 13.25 16.30
CA GLN A 147 3.20 13.60 16.90
C GLN A 147 3.30 15.07 17.33
N GLU A 148 2.24 15.86 17.15
CA GLU A 148 2.22 17.30 17.47
C GLU A 148 3.27 18.15 16.73
N ILE A 149 3.87 17.59 15.67
CA ILE A 149 4.73 18.33 14.73
C ILE A 149 3.87 19.25 13.87
N LEU A 150 2.64 18.83 13.59
CA LEU A 150 1.62 19.61 12.88
C LEU A 150 0.47 19.99 13.83
N PRO A 151 -0.21 21.12 13.60
CA PRO A 151 -1.37 21.50 14.38
C PRO A 151 -2.47 20.43 14.35
N GLN A 152 -2.93 20.00 15.53
CA GLN A 152 -4.04 19.05 15.67
C GLN A 152 -5.40 19.67 15.33
N ARG A 153 -5.53 21.01 15.37
CA ARG A 153 -6.77 21.68 14.99
C ARG A 153 -7.04 21.54 13.49
N PRO A 154 -8.30 21.35 13.06
CA PRO A 154 -8.71 21.49 11.67
C PRO A 154 -8.18 22.80 11.06
N LEU A 155 -7.46 22.70 9.95
CA LEU A 155 -7.06 23.86 9.15
C LEU A 155 -7.93 23.87 7.90
N THR A 156 -8.83 24.84 7.78
CA THR A 156 -9.73 24.98 6.62
C THR A 156 -9.46 26.28 5.89
N TYR A 157 -9.75 26.29 4.59
CA TYR A 157 -9.62 27.49 3.75
C TYR A 157 -10.82 27.62 2.81
N LYS A 158 -11.09 28.85 2.34
CA LYS A 158 -12.23 29.15 1.48
C LYS A 158 -12.11 28.39 0.15
N GLY A 159 -13.12 27.58 -0.18
CA GLY A 159 -13.15 26.82 -1.44
C GLY A 159 -12.47 25.45 -1.37
N GLN A 160 -12.07 24.96 -0.19
CA GLN A 160 -11.37 23.69 -0.02
C GLN A 160 -12.08 22.48 -0.66
N ASN A 161 -13.40 22.34 -0.47
CA ASN A 161 -14.14 21.22 -1.06
C ASN A 161 -14.06 21.22 -2.59
N PHE A 162 -14.09 22.41 -3.20
CA PHE A 162 -13.96 22.56 -4.65
C PHE A 162 -12.56 22.18 -5.12
N VAL A 163 -11.51 22.66 -4.43
CA VAL A 163 -10.11 22.31 -4.77
C VAL A 163 -9.87 20.81 -4.62
N ASN A 164 -10.29 20.21 -3.51
CA ASN A 164 -10.13 18.77 -3.27
C ASN A 164 -10.85 17.95 -4.35
N PHE A 165 -12.11 18.29 -4.63
CA PHE A 165 -12.89 17.61 -5.66
C PHE A 165 -12.25 17.77 -7.05
N LEU A 166 -11.79 18.97 -7.39
CA LEU A 166 -11.12 19.25 -8.66
C LEU A 166 -9.85 18.42 -8.82
N LEU A 167 -8.99 18.34 -7.81
CA LEU A 167 -7.77 17.54 -7.87
C LEU A 167 -8.07 16.05 -8.06
N LEU A 168 -9.07 15.52 -7.37
CA LEU A 168 -9.51 14.14 -7.55
C LEU A 168 -10.00 13.90 -8.98
N VAL A 169 -10.84 14.79 -9.51
CA VAL A 169 -11.35 14.71 -10.89
C VAL A 169 -10.20 14.77 -11.90
N ILE A 170 -9.22 15.66 -11.72
CA ILE A 170 -8.07 15.75 -12.62
C ILE A 170 -7.22 14.47 -12.55
N ALA A 171 -6.94 13.93 -11.37
CA ALA A 171 -6.20 12.68 -11.23
C ALA A 171 -6.89 11.52 -11.97
N VAL A 172 -8.20 11.38 -11.78
CA VAL A 172 -9.02 10.35 -12.47
C VAL A 172 -9.07 10.61 -13.98
N ALA A 173 -9.20 11.86 -14.42
CA ALA A 173 -9.20 12.19 -15.84
C ALA A 173 -7.86 11.84 -16.51
N LEU A 174 -6.73 12.11 -15.83
CA LEU A 174 -5.40 11.71 -16.30
C LEU A 174 -5.26 10.19 -16.37
N ALA A 175 -5.77 9.46 -15.37
CA ALA A 175 -5.80 7.99 -15.39
C ALA A 175 -6.61 7.46 -16.58
N VAL A 176 -7.82 7.96 -16.80
CA VAL A 176 -8.66 7.59 -17.95
C VAL A 176 -7.96 7.91 -19.27
N TYR A 177 -7.31 9.07 -19.37
CA TYR A 177 -6.57 9.45 -20.56
C TYR A 177 -5.40 8.50 -20.82
N LEU A 178 -4.61 8.13 -19.81
CA LEU A 178 -3.52 7.15 -19.94
C LEU A 178 -4.02 5.76 -20.33
N VAL A 179 -5.22 5.36 -19.92
CA VAL A 179 -5.86 4.10 -20.34
C VAL A 179 -6.21 4.11 -21.83
N LEU A 180 -6.64 5.25 -22.36
CA LEU A 180 -6.98 5.41 -23.78
C LEU A 180 -5.73 5.62 -24.66
N HIS A 181 -4.73 6.30 -24.11
CA HIS A 181 -3.49 6.72 -24.77
C HIS A 181 -2.25 6.36 -23.92
N PRO A 182 -1.86 5.08 -23.84
CA PRO A 182 -0.68 4.64 -23.08
C PRO A 182 0.62 5.31 -23.52
N GLU A 183 0.70 5.76 -24.78
CA GLU A 183 1.82 6.53 -25.33
C GLU A 183 2.07 7.87 -24.63
N ALA A 184 1.06 8.43 -23.95
CA ALA A 184 1.13 9.72 -23.27
C ALA A 184 1.86 9.65 -21.91
N ARG A 185 3.01 8.95 -21.86
CA ARG A 185 3.80 8.69 -20.65
C ARG A 185 4.19 9.94 -19.84
N GLN A 186 4.20 11.09 -20.50
CA GLN A 186 4.52 12.39 -19.89
C GLN A 186 3.46 12.84 -18.89
N LEU A 187 2.22 12.32 -18.99
CA LEU A 187 1.12 12.67 -18.09
C LEU A 187 1.15 11.92 -16.76
N TYR A 188 1.86 10.79 -16.70
CA TYR A 188 1.94 9.97 -15.51
C TYR A 188 2.50 10.71 -14.28
N PRO A 189 3.62 11.45 -14.36
CA PRO A 189 4.12 12.23 -13.21
C PRO A 189 3.13 13.27 -12.70
N PHE A 190 2.30 13.86 -13.56
CA PHE A 190 1.28 14.82 -13.14
C PHE A 190 0.18 14.13 -12.33
N MET A 191 -0.28 12.96 -12.76
CA MET A 191 -1.23 12.14 -12.00
C MET A 191 -0.66 11.79 -10.62
N LEU A 192 0.60 11.36 -10.55
CA LEU A 192 1.31 11.04 -9.32
C LEU A 192 1.37 12.23 -8.37
N VAL A 193 1.85 13.39 -8.84
CA VAL A 193 1.99 14.61 -8.02
C VAL A 193 0.64 15.12 -7.54
N ILE A 194 -0.40 15.06 -8.37
CA ILE A 194 -1.75 15.46 -7.98
C ILE A 194 -2.28 14.52 -6.88
N ALA A 195 -2.07 13.20 -7.00
CA ALA A 195 -2.49 12.25 -5.97
C ALA A 195 -1.74 12.47 -4.64
N LEU A 196 -0.42 12.74 -4.69
CA LEU A 196 0.38 13.11 -3.52
C LEU A 196 -0.16 14.40 -2.86
N ALA A 197 -0.44 15.44 -3.64
CA ALA A 197 -1.00 16.70 -3.14
C ALA A 197 -2.41 16.50 -2.55
N PHE A 198 -3.23 15.70 -3.21
CA PHE A 198 -4.58 15.37 -2.76
C PHE A 198 -4.57 14.69 -1.38
N GLY A 199 -3.66 13.74 -1.14
CA GLY A 199 -3.54 13.10 0.18
C GLY A 199 -3.25 14.09 1.31
N VAL A 200 -2.42 15.11 1.06
CA VAL A 200 -2.18 16.19 2.03
C VAL A 200 -3.45 16.99 2.29
N LEU A 201 -4.10 17.46 1.22
CA LEU A 201 -5.29 18.31 1.29
C LEU A 201 -6.53 17.59 1.84
N LEU A 202 -6.56 16.26 1.74
CA LEU A 202 -7.59 15.40 2.31
C LEU A 202 -7.51 15.38 3.85
N VAL A 203 -6.31 15.37 4.42
CA VAL A 203 -6.08 15.21 5.89
C VAL A 203 -5.96 16.55 6.62
N ILE A 204 -5.59 17.63 5.92
CA ILE A 204 -5.52 19.00 6.46
C ILE A 204 -6.76 19.44 7.28
N PRO A 205 -8.02 19.25 6.83
CA PRO A 205 -9.21 19.72 7.54
C PRO A 205 -9.61 18.83 8.72
N ILE A 206 -8.97 17.68 8.90
CA ILE A 206 -9.40 16.69 9.91
C ILE A 206 -8.71 17.00 11.24
N GLY A 207 -9.45 17.00 12.35
CA GLY A 207 -8.90 17.25 13.68
C GLY A 207 -8.12 16.04 14.23
N GLY A 208 -7.23 16.29 15.20
CA GLY A 208 -6.44 15.26 15.88
C GLY A 208 -7.31 14.17 16.54
N ALA A 209 -8.47 14.55 17.07
CA ALA A 209 -9.42 13.64 17.72
C ALA A 209 -10.01 12.61 16.75
N ASP A 210 -10.19 12.97 15.48
CA ASP A 210 -10.76 12.10 14.44
C ASP A 210 -9.68 11.33 13.66
N MET A 211 -8.40 11.52 13.98
CA MET A 211 -7.28 10.86 13.29
C MET A 211 -7.34 9.32 13.32
N PRO A 212 -7.78 8.64 14.40
CA PRO A 212 -7.90 7.19 14.39
C PRO A 212 -8.78 6.66 13.24
N THR A 213 -9.92 7.31 12.98
CA THR A 213 -10.81 6.94 11.87
C THR A 213 -10.14 7.18 10.51
N VAL A 214 -9.41 8.29 10.36
CA VAL A 214 -8.63 8.57 9.15
C VAL A 214 -7.57 7.52 8.90
N ILE A 215 -6.83 7.11 9.93
CA ILE A 215 -5.78 6.09 9.80
C ILE A 215 -6.38 4.75 9.36
N SER A 216 -7.55 4.38 9.88
CA SER A 216 -8.26 3.18 9.46
C SER A 216 -8.71 3.25 8.00
N LEU A 217 -9.22 4.40 7.56
CA LEU A 217 -9.63 4.61 6.17
C LEU A 217 -8.43 4.57 5.21
N LEU A 218 -7.32 5.20 5.60
CA LEU A 218 -6.06 5.16 4.86
C LEU A 218 -5.47 3.74 4.82
N ASN A 219 -5.63 2.94 5.88
CA ASN A 219 -5.28 1.51 5.85
C ASN A 219 -6.10 0.76 4.79
N ALA A 220 -7.41 1.04 4.70
CA ALA A 220 -8.27 0.44 3.68
C ALA A 220 -7.77 0.76 2.27
N TYR A 221 -7.36 2.00 2.03
CA TYR A 221 -6.80 2.44 0.74
C TYR A 221 -5.44 1.81 0.45
N ALA A 222 -4.57 1.66 1.45
CA ALA A 222 -3.30 0.92 1.30
C ALA A 222 -3.56 -0.54 0.88
N GLY A 223 -4.50 -1.23 1.54
CA GLY A 223 -4.87 -2.61 1.20
C GLY A 223 -5.45 -2.74 -0.21
N LEU A 224 -6.36 -1.84 -0.60
CA LEU A 224 -6.91 -1.79 -1.97
C LEU A 224 -5.83 -1.52 -3.02
N SER A 225 -4.90 -0.60 -2.75
CA SER A 225 -3.74 -0.31 -3.60
C SER A 225 -2.83 -1.53 -3.73
N ALA A 226 -2.53 -2.22 -2.62
CA ALA A 226 -1.74 -3.46 -2.63
C ALA A 226 -2.43 -4.60 -3.41
N ALA A 227 -3.75 -4.74 -3.30
CA ALA A 227 -4.50 -5.72 -4.09
C ALA A 227 -4.42 -5.43 -5.59
N ALA A 228 -4.57 -4.15 -5.97
CA ALA A 228 -4.41 -3.70 -7.35
C ALA A 228 -2.98 -3.94 -7.87
N MET A 229 -1.95 -3.68 -7.06
CA MET A 229 -0.57 -4.06 -7.38
C MET A 229 -0.41 -5.57 -7.58
N GLY A 230 -1.10 -6.37 -6.78
CA GLY A 230 -1.16 -7.82 -6.94
C GLY A 230 -1.67 -8.24 -8.32
N PHE A 231 -2.67 -7.56 -8.89
CA PHE A 231 -3.11 -7.79 -10.26
C PHE A 231 -2.06 -7.39 -11.30
N VAL A 232 -1.40 -6.24 -11.13
CA VAL A 232 -0.35 -5.75 -12.04
C VAL A 232 0.86 -6.70 -12.08
N LEU A 233 1.24 -7.25 -10.93
CA LEU A 233 2.33 -8.22 -10.78
C LEU A 233 1.90 -9.68 -11.04
N ASN A 234 0.62 -9.93 -11.29
CA ASN A 234 0.03 -11.28 -11.36
C ASN A 234 0.38 -12.15 -10.12
N ASN A 235 0.35 -11.53 -8.94
CA ASN A 235 0.71 -12.17 -7.68
C ASN A 235 -0.54 -12.39 -6.80
N LYS A 236 -1.00 -13.65 -6.78
CA LYS A 236 -2.18 -14.10 -6.02
C LYS A 236 -2.08 -13.78 -4.52
N LEU A 237 -0.89 -13.87 -3.92
CA LEU A 237 -0.68 -13.59 -2.51
C LEU A 237 -0.96 -12.12 -2.18
N LEU A 238 -0.44 -11.20 -3.00
CA LEU A 238 -0.68 -9.75 -2.83
C LEU A 238 -2.15 -9.39 -3.03
N ILE A 239 -2.83 -10.03 -3.99
CA ILE A 239 -4.28 -9.85 -4.19
C ILE A 239 -5.04 -10.24 -2.91
N VAL A 240 -4.75 -11.42 -2.36
CA VAL A 240 -5.44 -11.92 -1.15
C VAL A 240 -5.11 -11.05 0.06
N ALA A 241 -3.82 -10.81 0.34
CA ALA A 241 -3.40 -10.02 1.49
C ALA A 241 -3.94 -8.58 1.43
N GLY A 242 -3.84 -7.93 0.27
CA GLY A 242 -4.34 -6.56 0.08
C GLY A 242 -5.87 -6.47 0.20
N ALA A 243 -6.62 -7.43 -0.35
CA ALA A 243 -8.08 -7.44 -0.23
C ALA A 243 -8.54 -7.66 1.23
N LEU A 244 -7.85 -8.52 1.97
CA LEU A 244 -8.12 -8.76 3.39
C LEU A 244 -7.84 -7.51 4.24
N ASP A 245 -6.69 -6.88 4.05
CA ASP A 245 -6.34 -5.66 4.77
C ASP A 245 -7.25 -4.48 4.40
N GLY A 246 -7.55 -4.33 3.10
CA GLY A 246 -8.46 -3.31 2.59
C GLY A 246 -9.87 -3.41 3.15
N SER A 247 -10.44 -4.63 3.15
CA SER A 247 -11.76 -4.88 3.72
C SER A 247 -11.79 -4.71 5.24
N SER A 248 -10.78 -5.20 5.96
CA SER A 248 -10.67 -5.03 7.41
C SER A 248 -10.56 -3.55 7.79
N GLY A 249 -9.73 -2.78 7.10
CA GLY A 249 -9.58 -1.34 7.34
C GLY A 249 -10.88 -0.57 7.09
N LEU A 250 -11.63 -0.94 6.05
CA LEU A 250 -12.93 -0.31 5.77
C LEU A 250 -13.94 -0.60 6.88
N ILE A 251 -14.05 -1.85 7.33
CA ILE A 251 -14.96 -2.26 8.42
C ILE A 251 -14.60 -1.56 9.74
N LEU A 252 -13.31 -1.40 10.05
CA LEU A 252 -12.85 -0.70 11.25
C LEU A 252 -13.11 0.82 11.21
N SER A 253 -13.34 1.39 10.03
CA SER A 253 -13.55 2.84 9.85
C SER A 253 -15.00 3.28 10.05
N VAL A 254 -15.95 2.34 10.02
CA VAL A 254 -17.40 2.58 10.09
C VAL A 254 -17.93 2.11 11.44
#